data_AF-A0A7W6UVB6-F1
#
_entry.id   AF-A0A7W6UVB6-F1
#
_cell.length_a   1.000
_cell.length_b   1.000
_cell.length_c   1.000
_cell.angle_alpha   90.00
_cell.angle_beta   90.00
_cell.angle_gamma   90.00
#
_symmetry.space_group_name_H-M   'P 1'
#
loop_
_entity.id
_entity.type
_entity.pdbx_description
1 polymer ?
#
loop_
_entity_poly.entity_id
_entity_poly.type
_entity_poly.pdbx_seq_one_letter_code
_entity_poly.pdbx_strand_id
1 'polypeptide(L)'
;MKFNKSTPFRVPTLAEADADYAAMEAKLAELATEASRTNAEIDELAADIIARPAPRIQAGVAALLGETVDQTLASRPAKLAELRKHAADVDAAIEIIRRRMRDRQAQASVAACAVVRAEYGKRISALVEALDAVHAARLHADALLDGLENEGVQITYLPAVRANFLGERNDGHIHRFRREAAEAGYV
;
A
#
# COMPACT_ATOMS: atom_id res chain seq x y z
N MET A 1 -31.95 8.38 7.01
CA MET A 1 -30.62 8.93 7.33
C MET A 1 -29.94 9.35 6.02
N LYS A 2 -29.74 10.64 5.78
CA LYS A 2 -29.03 11.12 4.57
C LYS A 2 -27.55 11.19 4.93
N PHE A 3 -26.70 10.36 4.30
CA PHE A 3 -25.26 10.54 4.38
C PHE A 3 -24.92 11.86 3.68
N ASN A 4 -24.76 12.93 4.46
CA ASN A 4 -24.37 14.23 3.91
C ASN A 4 -23.03 14.08 3.21
N LYS A 5 -22.90 14.70 2.03
CA LYS A 5 -21.66 14.79 1.26
C LYS A 5 -20.64 15.69 2.00
N SER A 6 -20.18 15.30 3.18
CA SER A 6 -18.97 15.89 3.76
C SER A 6 -17.76 15.36 2.99
N THR A 7 -16.70 16.18 2.94
CA THR A 7 -15.42 15.86 2.31
C THR A 7 -15.03 14.40 2.54
N PRO A 8 -14.70 13.63 1.49
CA PRO A 8 -14.34 12.23 1.66
C PRO A 8 -13.10 12.13 2.55
N PHE A 9 -13.21 11.38 3.64
CA PHE A 9 -12.07 11.08 4.49
C PHE A 9 -10.99 10.38 3.66
N ARG A 10 -9.78 10.95 3.65
CA ARG A 10 -8.62 10.38 2.96
C ARG A 10 -7.84 9.50 3.95
N VAL A 11 -7.66 8.24 3.57
CA VAL A 11 -6.77 7.32 4.30
C VAL A 11 -5.33 7.81 4.12
N PRO A 12 -4.55 7.98 5.21
CA PRO A 12 -3.15 8.39 5.10
C PRO A 12 -2.32 7.31 4.41
N THR A 13 -1.26 7.70 3.71
CA THR A 13 -0.26 6.75 3.21
C THR A 13 0.60 6.23 4.38
N LEU A 14 1.35 5.14 4.15
CA LEU A 14 2.27 4.63 5.18
C LEU A 14 3.37 5.64 5.53
N ALA A 15 3.87 6.40 4.54
CA ALA A 15 4.81 7.48 4.77
C ALA A 15 4.22 8.66 5.56
N GLU A 16 2.93 8.96 5.38
CA GLU A 16 2.25 9.98 6.19
C GLU A 16 2.03 9.51 7.63
N ALA A 17 1.88 8.19 7.85
CA ALA A 17 1.64 7.60 9.16
C ALA A 17 2.92 7.29 9.96
N ASP A 18 4.05 7.04 9.28
CA ASP A 18 5.32 6.64 9.90
C ASP A 18 6.51 7.36 9.23
N ALA A 19 7.18 8.22 10.01
CA ALA A 19 8.30 9.02 9.52
C ALA A 19 9.51 8.17 9.10
N ASP A 20 9.75 7.03 9.77
CA ASP A 20 10.85 6.13 9.40
C ASP A 20 10.57 5.47 8.04
N TYR A 21 9.33 5.03 7.80
CA TYR A 21 8.90 4.52 6.51
C TYR A 21 9.04 5.57 5.40
N ALA A 22 8.64 6.81 5.67
CA ALA A 22 8.81 7.93 4.74
C ALA A 22 10.29 8.19 4.40
N ALA A 23 11.18 8.15 5.40
CA ALA A 23 12.61 8.32 5.20
C ALA A 23 13.21 7.18 4.34
N MET A 24 12.73 5.94 4.51
CA MET A 24 13.14 4.82 3.67
C MET A 24 12.62 4.95 2.23
N GLU A 25 11.39 5.40 2.03
CA GLU A 25 10.85 5.71 0.68
C GLU A 25 11.68 6.78 -0.03
N ALA A 26 11.99 7.88 0.68
CA ALA A 26 12.84 8.95 0.15
C ALA A 26 14.23 8.42 -0.23
N LYS A 27 14.86 7.62 0.64
CA LYS A 27 16.17 7.03 0.36
C LYS A 27 16.15 6.06 -0.82
N LEU A 28 15.07 5.28 -0.97
CA LEU A 28 14.89 4.40 -2.11
C LEU A 28 14.80 5.20 -3.43
N ALA A 29 14.08 6.32 -3.44
CA ALA A 29 13.96 7.19 -4.60
C ALA A 29 15.30 7.83 -4.99
N GLU A 30 16.09 8.25 -3.99
CA GLU A 30 17.46 8.75 -4.21
C GLU A 30 18.35 7.69 -4.87
N LEU A 31 18.38 6.47 -4.30
CA LEU A 31 19.21 5.38 -4.84
C LEU A 31 18.76 4.93 -6.22
N ALA A 32 17.45 4.91 -6.50
CA ALA A 32 16.94 4.59 -7.84
C ALA A 32 17.40 5.63 -8.89
N THR A 33 17.40 6.91 -8.50
CA THR A 33 17.93 7.99 -9.36
C THR A 33 19.43 7.82 -9.59
N GLU A 34 20.18 7.49 -8.54
CA GLU A 34 21.61 7.24 -8.62
C GLU A 34 21.95 6.00 -9.47
N ALA A 35 21.20 4.91 -9.34
CA ALA A 35 21.34 3.71 -10.15
C ALA A 35 21.09 4.04 -11.64
N SER A 36 20.03 4.78 -11.94
CA SER A 36 19.73 5.20 -13.31
C SER A 36 20.86 6.05 -13.91
N ARG A 37 21.42 6.99 -13.13
CA ARG A 37 22.54 7.83 -13.60
C ARG A 37 23.81 6.98 -13.83
N THR A 38 24.16 6.14 -12.87
CA THR A 38 25.36 5.29 -12.95
C THR A 38 25.28 4.34 -14.15
N ASN A 39 24.11 3.75 -14.41
CA ASN A 39 23.92 2.88 -15.57
C ASN A 39 24.04 3.64 -16.90
N ALA A 40 23.50 4.86 -17.00
CA ALA A 40 23.69 5.70 -18.18
C ALA A 40 25.18 6.03 -18.42
N GLU A 41 25.93 6.35 -17.37
CA GLU A 41 27.38 6.59 -17.46
C GLU A 41 28.16 5.33 -17.88
N ILE A 42 27.76 4.15 -17.38
CA ILE A 42 28.34 2.86 -17.79
C ILE A 42 28.11 2.62 -19.28
N ASP A 43 26.89 2.83 -19.77
CA ASP A 43 26.52 2.58 -21.17
C ASP A 43 27.26 3.54 -22.11
N GLU A 44 27.31 4.83 -21.74
CA GLU A 44 28.05 5.85 -22.50
C GLU A 44 29.54 5.53 -22.56
N LEU A 45 30.16 5.21 -21.42
CA LEU A 45 31.59 4.89 -21.35
C LEU A 45 31.92 3.58 -22.06
N ALA A 46 31.04 2.58 -21.98
CA ALA A 46 31.21 1.32 -22.70
C ALA A 46 31.12 1.52 -24.21
N ALA A 47 30.14 2.27 -24.70
CA ALA A 47 30.01 2.63 -26.11
C ALA A 47 31.24 3.42 -26.59
N ASP A 48 31.74 4.34 -25.77
CA ASP A 48 32.91 5.15 -26.08
C ASP A 48 34.21 4.32 -26.18
N ILE A 49 34.41 3.34 -25.27
CA ILE A 49 35.55 2.42 -25.33
C ILE A 49 35.51 1.57 -26.62
N ILE A 50 34.32 1.17 -27.08
CA ILE A 50 34.15 0.40 -28.32
C ILE A 50 34.44 1.29 -29.54
N ALA A 51 33.92 2.52 -29.56
CA ALA A 51 34.12 3.46 -30.65
C ALA A 51 35.57 3.97 -30.74
N ARG A 52 36.25 4.11 -29.60
CA ARG A 52 37.61 4.63 -29.48
C ARG A 52 38.47 3.66 -28.64
N PRO A 53 38.89 2.53 -29.23
CA PRO A 53 39.71 1.55 -28.53
C PRO A 53 41.07 2.16 -28.16
N ALA A 54 41.58 1.77 -26.99
CA ALA A 54 42.87 2.24 -26.52
C ALA A 54 44.00 1.80 -27.48
N PRO A 55 45.04 2.64 -27.69
CA PRO A 55 46.18 2.28 -28.52
C PRO A 55 46.88 1.01 -28.01
N ARG A 56 47.23 0.09 -28.92
CA ARG A 56 47.90 -1.18 -28.58
C ARG A 56 49.33 -1.00 -28.07
N ILE A 57 49.91 0.18 -28.26
CA ILE A 57 51.29 0.50 -27.90
C ILE A 57 51.28 1.18 -26.53
N GLN A 58 52.05 0.66 -25.59
CA GLN A 58 52.25 1.30 -24.29
C GLN A 58 52.82 2.71 -24.48
N ALA A 59 52.31 3.67 -23.70
CA ALA A 59 52.70 5.08 -23.82
C ALA A 59 54.22 5.31 -23.78
N GLY A 60 54.97 4.51 -22.99
CA GLY A 60 56.44 4.57 -22.95
C GLY A 60 57.11 4.11 -24.25
N VAL A 61 56.55 3.11 -24.94
CA VAL A 61 57.06 2.63 -26.24
C VAL A 61 56.69 3.58 -27.37
N ALA A 62 55.48 4.15 -27.33
CA ALA A 62 55.06 5.15 -28.30
C ALA A 62 55.90 6.45 -28.19
N ALA A 63 56.22 6.87 -26.97
CA ALA A 63 57.12 8.00 -26.74
C ALA A 63 58.53 7.74 -27.30
N LEU A 64 59.04 6.50 -27.21
CA LEU A 64 60.30 6.09 -27.84
C LEU A 64 60.22 6.05 -29.38
N LEU A 65 59.03 5.87 -29.94
CA LEU A 65 58.75 5.90 -31.38
C LEU A 65 58.39 7.31 -31.90
N GLY A 66 58.32 8.32 -31.03
CA GLY A 66 57.90 9.68 -31.39
C GLY A 66 56.39 9.85 -31.60
N GLU A 67 55.59 8.85 -31.22
CA GLU A 67 54.13 8.86 -31.33
C GLU A 67 53.48 9.33 -30.02
N THR A 68 52.46 10.19 -30.13
CA THR A 68 51.67 10.65 -28.97
C THR A 68 50.49 9.70 -28.73
N VAL A 69 50.47 9.06 -27.56
CA VAL A 69 49.33 8.24 -27.10
C VAL A 69 48.46 9.05 -26.17
N ASP A 70 47.16 9.09 -26.45
CA ASP A 70 46.17 9.65 -25.55
C ASP A 70 46.02 8.73 -24.32
N GLN A 71 46.66 9.12 -23.22
CA GLN A 71 46.66 8.38 -21.96
C GLN A 71 45.25 8.31 -21.32
N THR A 72 44.33 9.21 -21.72
CA THR A 72 42.97 9.17 -21.21
C THR A 72 42.23 7.92 -21.66
N LEU A 73 42.55 7.39 -22.86
CA LEU A 73 41.97 6.16 -23.42
C LEU A 73 42.33 4.92 -22.60
N ALA A 74 43.54 4.88 -22.03
CA ALA A 74 44.02 3.76 -21.23
C ALA A 74 43.35 3.67 -19.84
N SER A 75 42.86 4.80 -19.31
CA SER A 75 42.22 4.86 -17.98
C SER A 75 40.74 4.45 -17.98
N ARG A 76 40.08 4.42 -19.15
CA ARG A 76 38.63 4.19 -19.29
C ARG A 76 38.17 2.80 -18.81
N PRO A 77 38.88 1.69 -19.07
CA PRO A 77 38.46 0.38 -18.57
C PRO A 77 38.46 0.29 -17.04
N ALA A 78 39.42 0.94 -16.37
CA ALA A 78 39.46 1.01 -14.90
C ALA A 78 38.26 1.81 -14.37
N LYS A 79 37.97 2.98 -14.95
CA LYS A 79 36.78 3.78 -14.61
C LYS A 79 35.47 3.01 -14.83
N LEU A 80 35.37 2.26 -15.92
CA LEU A 80 34.21 1.40 -16.19
C LEU A 80 34.04 0.32 -15.13
N ALA A 81 35.14 -0.30 -14.67
CA ALA A 81 35.11 -1.28 -13.59
C ALA A 81 34.66 -0.66 -12.26
N GLU A 82 35.13 0.55 -11.95
CA GLU A 82 34.70 1.32 -10.76
C GLU A 82 33.20 1.65 -10.81
N LEU A 83 32.71 2.16 -11.95
CA LEU A 83 31.28 2.46 -12.12
C LEU A 83 30.40 1.21 -11.99
N ARG A 84 30.83 0.07 -12.57
CA ARG A 84 30.11 -1.21 -12.42
C ARG A 84 30.08 -1.70 -10.98
N LYS A 85 31.18 -1.52 -10.25
CA LYS A 85 31.22 -1.84 -8.82
C LYS A 85 30.26 -0.94 -8.04
N HIS A 86 30.28 0.36 -8.30
CA HIS A 86 29.36 1.32 -7.69
C HIS A 86 27.89 0.96 -7.96
N ALA A 87 27.55 0.60 -9.21
CA ALA A 87 26.22 0.15 -9.57
C ALA A 87 25.78 -1.09 -8.76
N ALA A 88 26.66 -2.08 -8.61
CA ALA A 88 26.38 -3.26 -7.78
C ALA A 88 26.18 -2.92 -6.30
N ASP A 89 26.96 -1.97 -5.76
CA ASP A 89 26.82 -1.50 -4.38
C ASP A 89 25.49 -0.75 -4.17
N VAL A 90 25.08 0.08 -5.14
CA VAL A 90 23.78 0.78 -5.13
C VAL A 90 22.61 -0.21 -5.20
N ASP A 91 22.69 -1.22 -6.08
CA ASP A 91 21.66 -2.26 -6.18
C ASP A 91 21.53 -3.06 -4.88
N ALA A 92 22.66 -3.42 -4.26
CA ALA A 92 22.67 -4.06 -2.95
C ALA A 92 22.04 -3.17 -1.86
N ALA A 93 22.32 -1.87 -1.87
CA ALA A 93 21.73 -0.92 -0.94
C ALA A 93 20.19 -0.79 -1.11
N ILE A 94 19.71 -0.78 -2.36
CA ILE A 94 18.27 -0.79 -2.68
C ILE A 94 17.59 -2.02 -2.09
N GLU A 95 18.17 -3.21 -2.28
CA GLU A 95 17.59 -4.45 -1.75
C GLU A 95 17.56 -4.49 -0.22
N ILE A 96 18.59 -3.95 0.45
CA ILE A 96 18.62 -3.82 1.90
C ILE A 96 17.49 -2.89 2.37
N ILE A 97 17.29 -1.75 1.73
CA ILE A 97 16.22 -0.81 2.08
C ILE A 97 14.84 -1.43 1.86
N ARG A 98 14.62 -2.11 0.72
CA ARG A 98 13.36 -2.82 0.45
C ARG A 98 13.04 -3.86 1.52
N ARG A 99 14.05 -4.60 1.98
CA ARG A 99 13.88 -5.54 3.09
C ARG A 99 13.48 -4.82 4.38
N ARG A 100 14.18 -3.76 4.76
CA ARG A 100 13.86 -2.96 5.95
C ARG A 100 12.46 -2.34 5.88
N MET A 101 12.04 -1.89 4.71
CA MET A 101 10.69 -1.38 4.49
C MET A 101 9.63 -2.47 4.73
N ARG A 102 9.85 -3.71 4.26
CA ARG A 102 8.95 -4.83 4.54
C ARG A 102 8.87 -5.11 6.05
N ASP A 103 10.00 -5.08 6.74
CA ASP A 103 10.05 -5.30 8.20
C ASP A 103 9.30 -4.18 8.95
N ARG A 104 9.41 -2.92 8.50
CA ARG A 104 8.75 -1.74 9.08
C ARG A 104 7.28 -1.61 8.69
N GLN A 105 6.85 -2.26 7.61
CA GLN A 105 5.49 -2.13 7.05
C GLN A 105 4.40 -2.44 8.09
N ALA A 106 4.60 -3.46 8.92
CA ALA A 106 3.64 -3.81 9.96
C ALA A 106 3.45 -2.67 10.97
N GLN A 107 4.54 -2.05 11.41
CA GLN A 107 4.51 -0.95 12.38
C GLN A 107 3.90 0.32 11.75
N ALA A 108 4.26 0.64 10.51
CA ALA A 108 3.66 1.74 9.77
C ALA A 108 2.14 1.52 9.55
N SER A 109 1.73 0.27 9.31
CA SER A 109 0.32 -0.09 9.16
C SER A 109 -0.46 0.09 10.46
N VAL A 110 0.14 -0.25 11.61
CA VAL A 110 -0.47 0.01 12.93
C VAL A 110 -0.68 1.51 13.15
N ALA A 111 0.32 2.34 12.83
CA ALA A 111 0.19 3.79 12.92
C ALA A 111 -0.91 4.33 12.01
N ALA A 112 -0.98 3.86 10.75
CA ALA A 112 -2.03 4.25 9.81
C ALA A 112 -3.42 3.83 10.32
N CYS A 113 -3.57 2.59 10.79
CA CYS A 113 -4.81 2.10 11.37
C CYS A 113 -5.24 2.90 12.61
N ALA A 114 -4.31 3.35 13.45
CA ALA A 114 -4.62 4.18 14.61
C ALA A 114 -5.27 5.52 14.20
N VAL A 115 -4.80 6.15 13.12
CA VAL A 115 -5.39 7.38 12.55
C VAL A 115 -6.79 7.11 11.99
N VAL A 116 -6.98 5.99 11.29
CA VAL A 116 -8.26 5.65 10.63
C VAL A 116 -9.30 5.13 11.62
N ARG A 117 -8.89 4.57 12.77
CA ARG A 117 -9.75 3.87 13.73
C ARG A 117 -10.95 4.72 14.17
N ALA A 118 -10.74 6.00 14.44
CA ALA A 118 -11.81 6.89 14.90
C ALA A 118 -12.89 7.11 13.83
N GLU A 119 -12.48 7.31 12.57
CA GLU A 119 -13.40 7.48 11.46
C GLU A 119 -14.13 6.19 11.12
N TYR A 120 -13.41 5.06 11.14
CA TYR A 120 -14.03 3.75 10.94
C TYR A 120 -15.06 3.44 12.04
N GLY A 121 -14.74 3.74 13.30
CA GLY A 121 -15.67 3.62 14.42
C GLY A 121 -16.97 4.42 14.21
N LYS A 122 -16.88 5.68 13.75
CA LYS A 122 -18.08 6.47 13.41
C LYS A 122 -18.96 5.80 12.36
N ARG A 123 -18.34 5.21 11.33
CA ARG A 123 -19.06 4.53 10.24
C ARG A 123 -19.72 3.24 10.71
N ILE A 124 -19.03 2.48 11.55
CA ILE A 124 -19.58 1.25 12.15
C ILE A 124 -20.72 1.58 13.12
N SER A 125 -20.55 2.60 13.97
CA SER A 125 -21.62 3.09 14.85
C SER A 125 -22.86 3.50 14.06
N ALA A 126 -22.72 4.29 12.99
CA ALA A 126 -23.84 4.67 12.13
C ALA A 126 -24.50 3.46 11.44
N LEU A 127 -23.72 2.42 11.09
CA LEU A 127 -24.26 1.17 10.55
C LEU A 127 -25.07 0.40 11.60
N VAL A 128 -24.56 0.30 12.83
CA VAL A 128 -25.26 -0.36 13.94
C VAL A 128 -26.58 0.38 14.24
N GLU A 129 -26.58 1.70 14.29
CA GLU A 129 -27.81 2.49 14.46
C GLU A 129 -28.84 2.22 13.35
N ALA A 130 -28.40 2.11 12.09
CA ALA A 130 -29.28 1.77 10.98
C ALA A 130 -29.84 0.35 11.11
N LEU A 131 -29.03 -0.61 11.55
CA LEU A 131 -29.47 -1.99 11.77
C LEU A 131 -30.45 -2.11 12.95
N ASP A 132 -30.25 -1.35 14.02
CA ASP A 132 -31.21 -1.26 15.12
C ASP A 132 -32.56 -0.72 14.63
N ALA A 133 -32.56 0.29 13.74
CA ALA A 133 -33.78 0.80 13.11
C ALA A 133 -34.46 -0.25 12.22
N VAL A 134 -33.70 -1.03 11.45
CA VAL A 134 -34.20 -2.16 10.65
C VAL A 134 -34.81 -3.23 11.55
N HIS A 135 -34.15 -3.55 12.67
CA HIS A 135 -34.65 -4.52 13.63
C HIS A 135 -35.99 -4.06 14.23
N ALA A 136 -36.10 -2.81 14.66
CA ALA A 136 -37.36 -2.25 15.16
C ALA A 136 -38.48 -2.30 14.11
N ALA A 137 -38.19 -1.94 12.85
CA ALA A 137 -39.16 -2.02 11.76
C ALA A 137 -39.60 -3.47 11.48
N ARG A 138 -38.68 -4.44 11.54
CA ARG A 138 -38.98 -5.87 11.43
C ARG A 138 -39.90 -6.31 12.57
N LEU A 139 -39.60 -5.94 13.82
CA LEU A 139 -40.45 -6.27 14.96
C LEU A 139 -41.87 -5.73 14.76
N HIS A 140 -42.01 -4.50 14.29
CA HIS A 140 -43.32 -3.90 14.03
C HIS A 140 -44.09 -4.63 12.92
N ALA A 141 -43.44 -5.01 11.81
CA ALA A 141 -44.07 -5.75 10.72
C ALA A 141 -44.47 -7.18 11.13
N ASP A 142 -43.58 -7.90 11.81
CA ASP A 142 -43.84 -9.27 12.29
C ASP A 142 -44.98 -9.27 13.33
N ALA A 143 -45.10 -8.24 14.18
CA ALA A 143 -46.18 -8.15 15.16
C ALA A 143 -47.58 -8.08 14.54
N LEU A 144 -47.73 -7.49 13.35
CA LEU A 144 -48.99 -7.50 12.61
C LEU A 144 -49.34 -8.91 12.15
N LEU A 145 -48.36 -9.66 11.64
CA LEU A 145 -48.55 -11.05 11.22
C LEU A 145 -48.91 -11.93 12.42
N ASP A 146 -48.17 -11.80 13.52
CA ASP A 146 -48.47 -12.51 14.76
C ASP A 146 -49.90 -12.19 15.25
N GLY A 147 -50.35 -10.93 15.14
CA GLY A 147 -51.72 -10.52 15.46
C GLY A 147 -52.78 -11.19 14.59
N LEU A 148 -52.55 -11.29 13.27
CA LEU A 148 -53.45 -12.00 12.35
C LEU A 148 -53.54 -13.50 12.70
N GLU A 149 -52.39 -14.12 12.96
CA GLU A 149 -52.32 -15.53 13.39
C GLU A 149 -53.08 -15.76 14.70
N ASN A 150 -52.93 -14.87 15.69
CA ASN A 150 -53.60 -14.97 16.99
C ASN A 150 -55.13 -14.86 16.89
N GLU A 151 -55.64 -14.05 15.96
CA GLU A 151 -57.08 -13.93 15.68
C GLU A 151 -57.60 -15.08 14.78
N GLY A 152 -56.76 -16.07 14.48
CA GLY A 152 -57.11 -17.22 13.63
C GLY A 152 -57.27 -16.88 12.15
N VAL A 153 -56.78 -15.72 11.71
CA VAL A 153 -56.82 -15.31 10.30
C VAL A 153 -55.80 -16.12 9.52
N GLN A 154 -56.26 -16.77 8.45
CA GLN A 154 -55.38 -17.52 7.56
C GLN A 154 -54.47 -16.58 6.78
N ILE A 155 -53.20 -16.51 7.16
CA ILE A 155 -52.19 -15.66 6.50
C ILE A 155 -51.94 -16.09 5.04
N THR A 156 -52.34 -17.28 4.60
CA THR A 156 -52.20 -17.71 3.20
C THR A 156 -52.85 -16.78 2.17
N TYR A 157 -53.85 -15.99 2.57
CA TYR A 157 -54.48 -14.98 1.70
C TYR A 157 -53.71 -13.65 1.61
N LEU A 158 -52.68 -13.47 2.45
CA LEU A 158 -51.73 -12.37 2.41
C LEU A 158 -50.35 -12.96 2.05
N PRO A 159 -49.72 -12.62 0.92
CA PRO A 159 -48.38 -13.11 0.60
C PRO A 159 -47.34 -12.48 1.55
N ALA A 160 -47.26 -13.00 2.77
CA ALA A 160 -46.47 -12.45 3.86
C ALA A 160 -44.99 -12.64 3.56
N VAL A 161 -44.24 -11.54 3.61
CA VAL A 161 -42.79 -11.54 3.44
C VAL A 161 -42.17 -11.34 4.82
N ARG A 162 -41.44 -12.35 5.29
CA ARG A 162 -40.63 -12.26 6.52
C ARG A 162 -39.15 -12.11 6.18
N ALA A 163 -38.45 -11.22 6.88
CA ALA A 163 -37.02 -10.93 6.66
C ALA A 163 -36.11 -12.01 7.28
N ASN A 164 -36.32 -13.28 6.93
CA ASN A 164 -35.65 -14.44 7.53
C ASN A 164 -34.13 -14.45 7.30
N PHE A 165 -33.64 -13.77 6.25
CA PHE A 165 -32.21 -13.64 5.97
C PHE A 165 -31.44 -12.87 7.06
N LEU A 166 -32.14 -12.11 7.92
CA LEU A 166 -31.56 -11.44 9.09
C LEU A 166 -31.42 -12.39 10.30
N GLY A 167 -31.75 -13.67 10.13
CA GLY A 167 -31.73 -14.68 11.19
C GLY A 167 -32.94 -14.57 12.11
N GLU A 168 -32.82 -15.17 13.29
CA GLU A 168 -33.88 -15.18 14.29
C GLU A 168 -34.21 -13.76 14.78
N ARG A 169 -35.47 -13.54 15.18
CA ARG A 169 -35.95 -12.22 15.62
C ARG A 169 -35.22 -11.75 16.88
N ASN A 170 -34.96 -12.64 17.83
CA ASN A 170 -34.42 -12.29 19.15
C ASN A 170 -32.90 -12.50 19.30
N ASP A 171 -32.28 -13.30 18.43
CA ASP A 171 -30.83 -13.59 18.45
C ASP A 171 -30.24 -13.72 17.02
N GLY A 172 -30.74 -12.88 16.11
CA GLY A 172 -30.34 -12.88 14.71
C GLY A 172 -28.99 -12.24 14.43
N HIS A 173 -28.69 -12.10 13.14
CA HIS A 173 -27.42 -11.57 12.65
C HIS A 173 -27.17 -10.12 13.08
N ILE A 174 -28.22 -9.32 13.28
CA ILE A 174 -28.10 -7.93 13.75
C ILE A 174 -27.51 -7.87 15.17
N HIS A 175 -28.02 -8.70 16.08
CA HIS A 175 -27.54 -8.75 17.47
C HIS A 175 -26.09 -9.23 17.55
N ARG A 176 -25.74 -10.24 16.73
CA ARG A 176 -24.36 -10.74 16.64
C ARG A 176 -23.40 -9.67 16.12
N PHE A 177 -23.76 -9.00 15.03
CA PHE A 177 -22.94 -7.94 14.46
C PHE A 177 -22.75 -6.77 15.44
N ARG A 178 -23.82 -6.36 16.13
CA ARG A 178 -23.75 -5.33 17.17
C ARG A 178 -22.80 -5.74 18.30
N ARG A 179 -22.86 -6.99 18.75
CA ARG A 179 -21.95 -7.53 19.77
C ARG A 179 -20.50 -7.49 19.29
N GLU A 180 -20.22 -7.95 18.06
CA GLU A 180 -18.88 -7.90 17.47
C GLU A 180 -18.34 -6.46 17.37
N ALA A 181 -19.20 -5.50 17.00
CA ALA A 181 -18.83 -4.08 16.95
C ALA A 181 -18.48 -3.51 18.34
N ALA A 182 -19.21 -3.92 19.38
CA ALA A 182 -18.94 -3.54 20.76
C ALA A 182 -17.66 -4.19 21.31
N GLU A 183 -17.46 -5.49 21.06
CA GLU A 183 -16.24 -6.23 21.43
C GLU A 183 -14.99 -5.65 20.76
N ALA A 184 -15.11 -5.18 19.53
CA ALA A 184 -14.03 -4.48 18.82
C ALA A 184 -13.80 -3.02 19.29
N GLY A 185 -14.66 -2.51 20.17
CA GLY A 185 -14.59 -1.17 20.75
C GLY A 185 -15.02 -0.04 19.81
N TYR A 186 -15.95 -0.31 18.89
CA TYR A 186 -16.50 0.69 17.96
C TYR A 186 -17.83 1.29 18.42
N VAL A 187 -18.55 0.61 19.32
CA VAL A 187 -19.85 1.00 19.88
C VAL A 187 -19.84 0.78 21.38
#